data_AF-A0A831YTA3-F1
#
_entry.id   AF-A0A831YTA3-F1
#
_cell.length_a   1.000
_cell.length_b   1.000
_cell.length_c   1.000
_cell.angle_alpha   90.00
_cell.angle_beta   90.00
_cell.angle_gamma   90.00
#
_symmetry.space_group_name_H-M   'P 1'
#
loop_
_entity.id
_entity.type
_entity.pdbx_description
1 polymer ?
#
loop_
_entity_poly.entity_id
_entity_poly.type
_entity_poly.pdbx_seq_one_letter_code
_entity_poly.pdbx_strand_id
1 'polypeptide(L)'
;MTTGADPREDEAAARREHARGRRIHNWNTAFDIMAGRSPRPLAAFPALALEEMRRRIACSSSGLMIVSAHFSTYFLLLDLASLLGLPFLVLTSEEGVAVWRENRASIPSAVRFVSALTPGDLRDCRQRRCVLFCMADFATSGLANAYVPLLGRLHYLTIAWAKIATRLGCDVYPVIAYHRDDRLDVMVDHVPSGEADAYGLAACVIRRLDDFMKIDPDAWELAGLFTDSHPIAEDYDAEPARRELLLLAQSDVAIRSALRSALARGGPV
;
A
#
# COMPACT_ATOMS: atom_id res chain seq x y z
N MET A 1 -9.73 -34.82 29.09
CA MET A 1 -8.76 -34.49 28.04
C MET A 1 -9.19 -33.17 27.43
N THR A 2 -8.73 -32.06 28.00
CA THR A 2 -8.89 -30.72 27.45
C THR A 2 -7.58 -30.39 26.76
N THR A 3 -7.60 -30.34 25.43
CA THR A 3 -6.52 -29.77 24.63
C THR A 3 -6.38 -28.31 25.06
N GLY A 4 -5.36 -28.01 25.87
CA GLY A 4 -5.03 -26.64 26.22
C GLY A 4 -4.57 -25.94 24.96
N ALA A 5 -5.46 -25.16 24.35
CA ALA A 5 -5.07 -24.23 23.30
C ALA A 5 -4.00 -23.31 23.88
N ASP A 6 -2.93 -23.09 23.13
CA ASP A 6 -1.87 -22.17 23.51
C ASP A 6 -2.51 -20.76 23.65
N PRO A 7 -2.40 -20.09 24.81
CA PRO A 7 -2.96 -18.75 25.02
C PRO A 7 -2.55 -17.74 23.92
N ARG A 8 -1.41 -17.98 23.25
CA ARG A 8 -0.92 -17.16 22.13
C ARG A 8 -1.68 -17.41 20.82
N GLU A 9 -2.16 -18.63 20.58
CA GLU A 9 -2.97 -18.95 19.40
C GLU A 9 -4.37 -18.35 19.50
N ASP A 10 -4.96 -18.38 20.69
CA ASP A 10 -6.28 -17.77 20.97
C ASP A 10 -6.23 -16.24 20.83
N GLU A 11 -5.16 -15.60 21.31
CA GLU A 11 -4.95 -14.17 21.15
C GLU A 11 -4.75 -13.76 19.67
N ALA A 12 -3.95 -14.53 18.92
CA ALA A 12 -3.75 -14.31 17.49
C ALA A 12 -5.04 -14.51 16.68
N ALA A 13 -5.85 -15.51 17.04
CA ALA A 13 -7.17 -15.74 16.44
C ALA A 13 -8.14 -14.59 16.72
N ALA A 14 -8.20 -14.10 17.97
CA ALA A 14 -9.03 -12.96 18.35
C ALA A 14 -8.63 -11.68 17.59
N ARG A 15 -7.33 -11.40 17.45
CA ARG A 15 -6.83 -10.26 16.66
C ARG A 15 -7.19 -10.37 15.18
N ARG A 16 -7.10 -11.58 14.59
CA ARG A 16 -7.50 -11.85 13.20
C ARG A 16 -8.98 -11.57 12.97
N GLU A 17 -9.85 -12.06 13.87
CA GLU A 17 -11.29 -11.85 13.74
C GLU A 17 -11.67 -10.38 13.96
N HIS A 18 -11.02 -9.70 14.91
CA HIS A 18 -11.20 -8.26 15.11
C HIS A 18 -10.82 -7.44 13.86
N ALA A 19 -9.65 -7.71 13.27
CA ALA A 19 -9.20 -7.06 12.04
C ALA A 19 -10.15 -7.33 10.86
N ARG A 20 -10.64 -8.57 10.74
CA ARG A 20 -11.65 -8.94 9.74
C ARG A 20 -12.94 -8.14 9.93
N GLY A 21 -13.44 -8.02 11.15
CA GLY A 21 -14.63 -7.24 11.47
C GLY A 21 -14.48 -5.77 11.11
N ARG A 22 -13.34 -5.15 11.45
CA ARG A 22 -13.05 -3.76 11.07
C ARG A 22 -12.94 -3.56 9.56
N ARG A 23 -12.28 -4.45 8.85
CA ARG A 23 -12.22 -4.39 7.38
C ARG A 23 -13.61 -4.44 6.75
N ILE A 24 -14.48 -5.35 7.22
CA ILE A 24 -15.87 -5.41 6.73
C ILE A 24 -16.60 -4.10 7.03
N HIS A 25 -16.44 -3.56 8.25
CA HIS A 25 -17.04 -2.29 8.63
C HIS A 25 -16.55 -1.13 7.76
N ASN A 26 -15.24 -0.92 7.62
CA ASN A 26 -14.67 0.15 6.81
C ASN A 26 -15.04 0.02 5.34
N TRP A 27 -15.01 -1.20 4.79
CA TRP A 27 -15.42 -1.47 3.42
C TRP A 27 -16.89 -1.12 3.21
N ASN A 28 -17.79 -1.56 4.09
CA ASN A 28 -19.21 -1.22 4.03
C ASN A 28 -19.43 0.28 4.17
N THR A 29 -18.75 0.94 5.12
CA THR A 29 -18.79 2.38 5.32
C THR A 29 -18.33 3.14 4.06
N ALA A 30 -17.23 2.71 3.44
CA ALA A 30 -16.76 3.28 2.18
C ALA A 30 -17.79 3.12 1.06
N PHE A 31 -18.39 1.93 0.92
CA PHE A 31 -19.46 1.68 -0.05
C PHE A 31 -20.69 2.53 0.20
N ASP A 32 -21.11 2.68 1.46
CA ASP A 32 -22.26 3.50 1.84
C ASP A 32 -22.00 4.99 1.57
N ILE A 33 -20.80 5.49 1.88
CA ILE A 33 -20.40 6.86 1.55
C ILE A 33 -20.38 7.07 0.03
N MET A 34 -19.75 6.16 -0.72
CA MET A 34 -19.64 6.26 -2.17
C MET A 34 -20.98 6.12 -2.89
N ALA A 35 -21.91 5.33 -2.35
CA ALA A 35 -23.26 5.20 -2.87
C ALA A 35 -24.22 6.31 -2.37
N GLY A 36 -23.74 7.27 -1.58
CA GLY A 36 -24.55 8.37 -1.03
C GLY A 36 -25.55 7.94 0.05
N ARG A 37 -25.40 6.73 0.61
CA ARG A 37 -26.21 6.23 1.74
C ARG A 37 -25.74 6.77 3.09
N SER A 38 -24.48 7.19 3.17
CA SER A 38 -23.87 7.85 4.31
C SER A 38 -23.30 9.22 3.91
N PRO A 39 -23.29 10.21 4.83
CA PRO A 39 -22.69 11.51 4.54
C PRO A 39 -21.20 11.34 4.20
N ARG A 40 -20.78 11.99 3.12
CA ARG A 40 -19.37 12.00 2.70
C ARG A 40 -18.59 12.93 3.62
N PRO A 41 -17.59 12.45 4.38
CA PRO A 41 -16.79 13.33 5.21
C PRO A 41 -16.02 14.31 4.31
N LEU A 42 -15.82 15.52 4.81
CA LEU A 42 -14.98 16.50 4.13
C LEU A 42 -13.53 16.02 4.21
N ALA A 43 -12.93 15.69 3.06
CA ALA A 43 -11.52 15.36 2.97
C ALA A 43 -10.69 16.65 3.03
N ALA A 44 -9.94 16.82 4.11
CA ALA A 44 -9.05 17.94 4.35
C ALA A 44 -7.66 17.60 3.81
N PHE A 45 -7.45 17.86 2.53
CA PHE A 45 -6.13 17.76 1.92
C PHE A 45 -5.27 18.97 2.28
N PRO A 46 -4.00 18.80 2.69
CA PRO A 46 -3.11 19.92 2.94
C PRO A 46 -2.92 20.74 1.66
N ALA A 47 -3.31 22.02 1.67
CA ALA A 47 -3.27 22.90 0.49
C ALA A 47 -1.87 22.94 -0.15
N LEU A 48 -0.84 23.05 0.68
CA LEU A 48 0.57 23.05 0.24
C LEU A 48 0.96 21.75 -0.48
N ALA A 49 0.47 20.60 -0.01
CA ALA A 49 0.76 19.31 -0.66
C ALA A 49 0.06 19.20 -2.02
N LEU A 50 -1.20 19.63 -2.12
CA LEU A 50 -1.95 19.69 -3.37
C LEU A 50 -1.29 20.64 -4.39
N GLU A 51 -0.86 21.82 -3.95
CA GLU A 51 -0.13 22.77 -4.79
C GLU A 51 1.18 22.19 -5.29
N GLU A 52 1.95 21.53 -4.42
CA GLU A 52 3.19 20.87 -4.79
C GLU A 52 2.97 19.74 -5.81
N MET A 53 1.96 18.89 -5.58
CA MET A 53 1.59 17.83 -6.54
C MET A 53 1.23 18.43 -7.91
N ARG A 54 0.40 19.49 -7.95
CA ARG A 54 0.04 20.18 -9.19
C ARG A 54 1.24 20.82 -9.88
N ARG A 55 2.14 21.46 -9.11
CA ARG A 55 3.38 22.04 -9.63
C ARG A 55 4.27 20.96 -10.26
N ARG A 56 4.38 19.80 -9.62
CA ARG A 56 5.18 18.67 -10.10
C ARG A 56 4.58 18.01 -11.34
N ILE A 57 3.25 17.91 -11.41
CA ILE A 57 2.54 17.53 -12.64
C ILE A 57 2.92 18.46 -13.80
N ALA A 58 2.96 19.77 -13.56
CA ALA A 58 3.27 20.74 -14.61
C ALA A 58 4.76 20.71 -15.03
N CYS A 59 5.67 20.58 -14.06
CA CYS A 59 7.11 20.81 -14.27
C CYS A 59 7.97 19.54 -14.38
N SER A 60 7.49 18.37 -13.95
CA SER A 60 8.28 17.13 -14.02
C SER A 60 8.43 16.67 -15.47
N SER A 61 9.58 16.09 -15.79
CA SER A 61 9.83 15.39 -17.05
C SER A 61 9.13 14.02 -17.11
N SER A 62 8.59 13.55 -15.99
CA SER A 62 7.91 12.26 -15.83
C SER A 62 6.54 12.39 -15.18
N GLY A 63 5.77 11.30 -15.19
CA GLY A 63 4.47 11.21 -14.51
C GLY A 63 4.59 11.25 -12.98
N LEU A 64 3.47 10.98 -12.31
CA LEU A 64 3.44 10.69 -10.88
C LEU A 64 2.74 9.37 -10.59
N MET A 65 3.08 8.80 -9.45
CA MET A 65 2.38 7.68 -8.85
C MET A 65 1.97 8.06 -7.43
N ILE A 66 0.73 7.74 -7.06
CA ILE A 66 0.25 7.79 -5.69
C ILE A 66 0.28 6.37 -5.15
N VAL A 67 0.86 6.20 -3.98
CA VAL A 67 0.96 4.90 -3.29
C VAL A 67 0.33 5.04 -1.91
N SER A 68 -0.56 4.12 -1.57
CA SER A 68 -1.29 4.12 -0.30
C SER A 68 -1.26 2.75 0.37
N ALA A 69 -1.92 2.65 1.51
CA ALA A 69 -2.15 1.43 2.27
C ALA A 69 -3.65 1.28 2.55
N HIS A 70 -4.11 0.06 2.83
CA HIS A 70 -5.51 -0.24 3.19
C HIS A 70 -5.78 0.28 4.61
N PHE A 71 -5.85 1.60 4.73
CA PHE A 71 -5.86 2.32 5.98
C PHE A 71 -7.07 3.26 6.02
N SER A 72 -7.88 3.12 7.07
CA SER A 72 -9.09 3.89 7.27
C SER A 72 -10.00 3.85 6.02
N THR A 73 -10.66 4.96 5.68
CA THR A 73 -11.48 5.10 4.48
C THR A 73 -10.66 5.50 3.23
N TYR A 74 -9.62 4.71 2.91
CA TYR A 74 -8.66 4.99 1.83
C TYR A 74 -9.30 5.22 0.44
N PHE A 75 -10.49 4.68 0.17
CA PHE A 75 -11.23 4.93 -1.08
C PHE A 75 -11.55 6.41 -1.32
N LEU A 76 -11.64 7.22 -0.26
CA LEU A 76 -11.86 8.65 -0.40
C LEU A 76 -10.65 9.39 -0.97
N LEU A 77 -9.47 8.77 -0.98
CA LEU A 77 -8.30 9.30 -1.69
C LEU A 77 -8.52 9.36 -3.21
N LEU A 78 -9.49 8.62 -3.75
CA LEU A 78 -9.82 8.68 -5.18
C LEU A 78 -10.40 10.05 -5.59
N ASP A 79 -10.88 10.86 -4.64
CA ASP A 79 -11.30 12.23 -4.91
C ASP A 79 -10.15 13.15 -5.32
N LEU A 80 -8.90 12.76 -5.03
CA LEU A 80 -7.72 13.45 -5.53
C LEU A 80 -7.71 13.54 -7.05
N ALA A 81 -8.31 12.59 -7.77
CA ALA A 81 -8.41 12.65 -9.23
C ALA A 81 -9.08 13.94 -9.70
N SER A 82 -10.19 14.31 -9.05
CA SER A 82 -10.93 15.53 -9.35
C SER A 82 -10.14 16.77 -8.94
N LEU A 83 -9.51 16.76 -7.77
CA LEU A 83 -8.73 17.89 -7.26
C LEU A 83 -7.46 18.16 -8.09
N LEU A 84 -6.83 17.11 -8.63
CA LEU A 84 -5.66 17.24 -9.50
C LEU A 84 -6.04 17.49 -10.97
N GLY A 85 -7.32 17.31 -11.35
CA GLY A 85 -7.79 17.46 -12.72
C GLY A 85 -7.20 16.40 -13.66
N LEU A 86 -6.77 15.25 -13.14
CA LEU A 86 -6.15 14.17 -13.90
C LEU A 86 -6.88 12.85 -13.67
N PRO A 87 -7.07 12.04 -14.72
CA PRO A 87 -7.54 10.68 -14.59
C PRO A 87 -6.64 9.83 -13.69
N PHE A 88 -7.25 8.97 -12.88
CA PHE A 88 -6.56 7.98 -12.05
C PHE A 88 -6.71 6.60 -12.67
N LEU A 89 -5.59 5.87 -12.76
CA LEU A 89 -5.54 4.46 -13.08
C LEU A 89 -5.22 3.71 -11.79
N VAL A 90 -6.24 3.06 -11.23
CA VAL A 90 -6.13 2.32 -9.97
C VAL A 90 -5.84 0.86 -10.30
N LEU A 91 -4.66 0.38 -9.88
CA LEU A 91 -4.28 -1.02 -10.08
C LEU A 91 -4.93 -1.91 -9.00
N THR A 92 -5.66 -2.94 -9.42
CA THR A 92 -6.34 -3.89 -8.53
C THR A 92 -6.45 -5.27 -9.18
N SER A 93 -7.04 -6.27 -8.52
CA SER A 93 -7.25 -7.61 -9.12
C SER A 93 -8.37 -7.61 -10.17
N GLU A 94 -8.50 -8.68 -10.96
CA GLU A 94 -9.59 -8.80 -11.94
C GLU A 94 -10.98 -8.78 -11.28
N GLU A 95 -11.10 -9.43 -10.11
CA GLU A 95 -12.31 -9.40 -9.30
C GLU A 95 -12.58 -7.98 -8.80
N GLY A 96 -11.55 -7.26 -8.35
CA GLY A 96 -11.66 -5.86 -7.97
C GLY A 96 -12.18 -4.99 -9.13
N VAL A 97 -11.65 -5.19 -10.35
CA VAL A 97 -12.16 -4.50 -11.54
C VAL A 97 -13.62 -4.83 -11.80
N ALA A 98 -14.04 -6.09 -11.68
CA ALA A 98 -15.42 -6.49 -11.88
C ALA A 98 -16.37 -5.81 -10.86
N VAL A 99 -16.01 -5.85 -9.58
CA VAL A 99 -16.77 -5.20 -8.49
C VAL A 99 -16.93 -3.70 -8.77
N TRP A 100 -15.85 -3.01 -9.11
CA TRP A 100 -15.91 -1.56 -9.34
C TRP A 100 -16.59 -1.17 -10.66
N ARG A 101 -16.63 -2.07 -11.64
CA ARG A 101 -17.43 -1.88 -12.86
C ARG A 101 -18.92 -1.91 -12.54
N GLU A 102 -19.36 -2.85 -11.71
CA GLU A 102 -20.76 -2.94 -11.26
C GLU A 102 -21.17 -1.76 -10.38
N ASN A 103 -20.20 -1.19 -9.65
CA ASN A 103 -20.39 -0.05 -8.76
C ASN A 103 -19.91 1.28 -9.36
N ARG A 104 -19.92 1.41 -10.70
CA ARG A 104 -19.32 2.55 -11.42
C ARG A 104 -19.86 3.91 -10.99
N ALA A 105 -21.15 3.98 -10.66
CA ALA A 105 -21.83 5.21 -10.25
C ALA A 105 -21.29 5.77 -8.92
N SER A 106 -20.69 4.91 -8.09
CA SER A 106 -20.17 5.26 -6.76
C SER A 106 -18.73 5.81 -6.81
N ILE A 107 -18.07 5.73 -7.98
CA ILE A 107 -16.66 6.08 -8.16
C ILE A 107 -16.56 7.41 -8.94
N PRO A 108 -15.61 8.31 -8.62
CA PRO A 108 -15.35 9.50 -9.43
C PRO A 108 -15.21 9.20 -10.93
N SER A 109 -15.71 10.08 -11.79
CA SER A 109 -15.71 9.87 -13.25
C SER A 109 -14.29 9.76 -13.83
N ALA A 110 -13.33 10.46 -13.23
CA ALA A 110 -11.92 10.45 -13.61
C ALA A 110 -11.16 9.17 -13.19
N VAL A 111 -11.76 8.26 -12.41
CA VAL A 111 -11.09 7.06 -11.91
C VAL A 111 -11.44 5.85 -12.78
N ARG A 112 -10.43 5.07 -13.14
CA ARG A 112 -10.56 3.79 -13.83
C ARG A 112 -9.76 2.73 -13.09
N PHE A 113 -10.43 1.63 -12.72
CA PHE A 113 -9.78 0.45 -12.17
C PHE A 113 -9.27 -0.45 -13.30
N VAL A 114 -8.06 -0.97 -13.17
CA VAL A 114 -7.41 -1.83 -14.15
C VAL A 114 -6.67 -2.97 -13.45
N SER A 115 -6.68 -4.16 -14.06
CA SER A 115 -5.93 -5.32 -13.58
C SER A 115 -4.55 -5.45 -14.22
N ALA A 116 -4.35 -4.80 -15.36
CA ALA A 116 -3.08 -4.74 -16.06
C ALA A 116 -2.93 -3.38 -16.76
N LEU A 117 -1.69 -2.89 -16.84
CA LEU A 117 -1.35 -1.69 -17.60
C LEU A 117 -1.07 -2.04 -19.06
N THR A 118 -1.71 -1.32 -19.97
CA THR A 118 -1.42 -1.39 -21.40
C THR A 118 -0.24 -0.49 -21.79
N PRO A 119 0.37 -0.68 -22.97
CA PRO A 119 1.35 0.27 -23.49
C PRO A 119 0.80 1.70 -23.65
N GLY A 120 -0.51 1.85 -23.88
CA GLY A 120 -1.18 3.15 -23.93
C GLY A 120 -1.19 3.83 -22.56
N ASP A 121 -1.55 3.08 -21.51
CA ASP A 121 -1.57 3.59 -20.14
C ASP A 121 -0.18 4.08 -19.70
N LEU A 122 0.86 3.27 -19.94
CA LEU A 122 2.24 3.65 -19.62
C LEU A 122 2.70 4.90 -20.39
N ARG A 123 2.21 5.08 -21.63
CA ARG A 123 2.49 6.29 -22.42
C ARG A 123 1.79 7.50 -21.81
N ASP A 124 0.51 7.37 -21.44
CA ASP A 124 -0.26 8.46 -20.84
C ASP A 124 0.33 8.87 -19.47
N CYS A 125 0.78 7.92 -18.66
CA CYS A 125 1.49 8.22 -17.41
C CYS A 125 2.77 9.04 -17.69
N ARG A 126 3.60 8.62 -18.65
CA ARG A 126 4.81 9.38 -19.05
C ARG A 126 4.49 10.77 -19.55
N GLN A 127 3.36 10.93 -20.25
CA GLN A 127 2.89 12.20 -20.78
C GLN A 127 2.15 13.06 -19.75
N ARG A 128 2.07 12.62 -18.47
CA ARG A 128 1.41 13.33 -17.37
C ARG A 128 -0.08 13.53 -17.63
N ARG A 129 -0.68 12.61 -18.38
CA ARG A 129 -2.11 12.60 -18.73
C ARG A 129 -2.95 11.77 -17.75
N CYS A 130 -2.31 10.97 -16.91
CA CYS A 130 -2.96 10.25 -15.84
C CYS A 130 -1.99 9.98 -14.68
N VAL A 131 -2.56 9.62 -13.54
CA VAL A 131 -1.87 9.24 -12.30
C VAL A 131 -2.08 7.76 -12.06
N LEU A 132 -1.02 7.03 -11.73
CA LEU A 132 -1.14 5.66 -11.23
C LEU A 132 -1.43 5.70 -9.73
N PHE A 133 -2.43 4.93 -9.28
CA PHE A 133 -2.75 4.77 -7.87
C PHE A 133 -2.62 3.29 -7.49
N CYS A 134 -1.81 3.01 -6.46
CA CYS A 134 -1.46 1.66 -6.04
C CYS A 134 -1.57 1.49 -4.52
N MET A 135 -1.89 0.28 -4.07
CA MET A 135 -1.78 -0.12 -2.67
C MET A 135 -0.46 -0.87 -2.47
N ALA A 136 0.29 -0.57 -1.41
CA ALA A 136 1.63 -1.13 -1.16
C ALA A 136 1.72 -2.11 0.02
N ASP A 137 0.67 -2.22 0.83
CA ASP A 137 0.66 -2.97 2.09
C ASP A 137 0.11 -4.40 1.96
N PHE A 138 0.06 -4.94 0.74
CA PHE A 138 -0.39 -6.32 0.50
C PHE A 138 0.47 -7.02 -0.56
N ALA A 139 0.69 -8.33 -0.38
CA ALA A 139 1.31 -9.18 -1.39
C ALA A 139 0.25 -9.83 -2.29
N THR A 140 0.30 -9.49 -3.57
CA THR A 140 -0.55 -10.07 -4.61
C THR A 140 0.20 -11.20 -5.31
N SER A 141 -0.46 -12.35 -5.44
CA SER A 141 0.09 -13.50 -6.17
C SER A 141 0.35 -13.15 -7.64
N GLY A 142 1.44 -13.69 -8.20
CA GLY A 142 1.81 -13.49 -9.62
C GLY A 142 2.43 -12.12 -9.93
N LEU A 143 2.51 -11.21 -8.96
CA LEU A 143 3.24 -9.94 -9.09
C LEU A 143 4.62 -10.03 -8.46
N ALA A 144 5.48 -9.07 -8.80
CA ALA A 144 6.77 -8.93 -8.15
C ALA A 144 6.57 -8.56 -6.68
N ASN A 145 7.03 -9.43 -5.78
CA ASN A 145 6.97 -9.26 -4.34
C ASN A 145 8.38 -9.28 -3.76
N ALA A 146 8.56 -8.67 -2.59
CA ALA A 146 9.81 -8.70 -1.84
C ALA A 146 9.52 -8.54 -0.34
N TYR A 147 10.46 -8.95 0.51
CA TYR A 147 10.39 -8.64 1.93
C TYR A 147 10.81 -7.21 2.17
N VAL A 148 9.93 -6.40 2.77
CA VAL A 148 10.18 -4.99 3.06
C VAL A 148 9.91 -4.71 4.54
N PRO A 149 10.72 -3.86 5.21
CA PRO A 149 10.44 -3.41 6.57
C PRO A 149 9.09 -2.70 6.68
N LEU A 150 8.26 -3.14 7.62
CA LEU A 150 7.03 -2.49 8.01
C LEU A 150 6.75 -2.80 9.50
N LEU A 151 6.46 -1.78 10.31
CA LEU A 151 6.23 -1.88 11.76
C LEU A 151 7.29 -2.69 12.51
N GLY A 152 8.56 -2.48 12.17
CA GLY A 152 9.70 -3.17 12.81
C GLY A 152 9.84 -4.65 12.44
N ARG A 153 9.12 -5.13 11.42
CA ARG A 153 9.16 -6.52 10.94
C ARG A 153 9.33 -6.57 9.42
N LEU A 154 9.86 -7.68 8.90
CA LEU A 154 9.91 -7.92 7.46
C LEU A 154 8.60 -8.54 7.01
N HIS A 155 7.95 -7.89 6.06
CA HIS A 155 6.70 -8.32 5.45
C HIS A 155 6.91 -8.60 3.98
N TYR A 156 6.39 -9.74 3.50
CA TYR A 156 6.36 -10.03 2.07
C TYR A 156 5.25 -9.19 1.43
N LEU A 157 5.62 -8.22 0.60
CA LEU A 157 4.73 -7.20 0.04
C LEU A 157 4.95 -7.07 -1.47
N THR A 158 3.92 -6.61 -2.20
CA THR A 158 4.06 -6.31 -3.63
C THR A 158 4.92 -5.07 -3.86
N ILE A 159 5.95 -5.22 -4.69
CA ILE A 159 6.85 -4.16 -5.15
C ILE A 159 6.72 -3.89 -6.65
N ALA A 160 5.73 -4.50 -7.32
CA ALA A 160 5.48 -4.30 -8.75
C ALA A 160 5.23 -2.82 -9.09
N TRP A 161 4.53 -2.10 -8.21
CA TRP A 161 4.32 -0.65 -8.34
C TRP A 161 5.66 0.11 -8.35
N ALA A 162 6.63 -0.29 -7.53
CA ALA A 162 7.94 0.36 -7.48
C ALA A 162 8.74 0.08 -8.77
N LYS A 163 8.67 -1.15 -9.30
CA LYS A 163 9.25 -1.49 -10.61
C LYS A 163 8.66 -0.65 -11.73
N ILE A 164 7.35 -0.42 -11.72
CA ILE A 164 6.66 0.45 -12.67
C ILE A 164 7.17 1.89 -12.50
N ALA A 165 7.20 2.39 -11.27
CA ALA A 165 7.64 3.75 -10.97
C ALA A 165 9.08 4.04 -11.43
N THR A 166 10.03 3.18 -11.08
CA THR A 166 11.43 3.27 -11.53
C THR A 166 11.53 3.24 -13.06
N ARG A 167 10.74 2.40 -13.75
CA ARG A 167 10.74 2.31 -15.23
C ARG A 167 10.10 3.51 -15.91
N LEU A 168 9.17 4.19 -15.24
CA LEU A 168 8.57 5.44 -15.71
C LEU A 168 9.39 6.67 -15.33
N GLY A 169 10.33 6.52 -14.39
CA GLY A 169 11.06 7.62 -13.79
C GLY A 169 10.13 8.60 -13.07
N CYS A 170 8.98 8.15 -12.57
CA CYS A 170 7.97 9.02 -11.97
C CYS A 170 8.26 9.33 -10.50
N ASP A 171 7.84 10.51 -10.06
CA ASP A 171 7.80 10.83 -8.64
C ASP A 171 6.71 9.99 -7.95
N VAL A 172 6.96 9.59 -6.71
CA VAL A 172 6.03 8.79 -5.92
C VAL A 172 5.54 9.60 -4.71
N TYR A 173 4.23 9.60 -4.49
CA TYR A 173 3.59 10.25 -3.35
C TYR A 173 2.97 9.18 -2.45
N PRO A 174 3.61 8.85 -1.32
CA PRO A 174 2.97 8.11 -0.24
C PRO A 174 1.81 8.94 0.33
N VAL A 175 0.62 8.36 0.38
CA VAL A 175 -0.60 9.05 0.87
C VAL A 175 -1.41 8.14 1.77
N ILE A 176 -1.86 8.65 2.92
CA ILE A 176 -2.85 7.99 3.79
C ILE A 176 -3.94 9.00 4.16
N ALA A 177 -5.19 8.53 4.19
CA ALA A 177 -6.31 9.26 4.77
C ALA A 177 -6.66 8.64 6.13
N TYR A 178 -6.97 9.45 7.12
CA TYR A 178 -7.36 8.97 8.43
C TYR A 178 -8.42 9.87 9.05
N HIS A 179 -9.28 9.28 9.88
CA HIS A 179 -10.29 10.05 10.59
C HIS A 179 -9.65 10.80 11.76
N ARG A 180 -9.95 12.09 11.83
CA ARG A 180 -9.64 12.93 12.98
C ARG A 180 -10.92 13.68 13.34
N ASP A 181 -11.49 13.36 14.49
CA ASP A 181 -12.79 13.87 14.91
C ASP A 181 -13.88 13.58 13.85
N ASP A 182 -14.50 14.60 13.27
CA ASP A 182 -15.58 14.54 12.27
C ASP A 182 -15.10 14.72 10.83
N ARG A 183 -13.78 14.81 10.60
CA ARG A 183 -13.18 15.02 9.28
C ARG A 183 -12.20 13.92 8.89
N LEU A 184 -11.86 13.89 7.60
CA LEU A 184 -10.83 13.00 7.06
C LEU A 184 -9.58 13.84 6.77
N ASP A 185 -8.55 13.69 7.61
CA ASP A 185 -7.26 14.30 7.38
C ASP A 185 -6.44 13.43 6.42
N VAL A 186 -5.69 14.09 5.53
CA VAL A 186 -4.84 13.40 4.56
C VAL A 186 -3.39 13.76 4.80
N MET A 187 -2.54 12.74 4.93
CA MET A 187 -1.10 12.87 4.98
C MET A 187 -0.51 12.52 3.63
N VAL A 188 0.42 13.36 3.19
CA VAL A 188 1.10 13.24 1.90
C VAL A 188 2.58 13.44 2.14
N ASP A 189 3.41 12.54 1.61
CA ASP A 189 4.84 12.73 1.49
C ASP A 189 5.25 12.74 0.01
N HIS A 190 6.51 13.05 -0.27
CA HIS A 190 7.09 13.04 -1.61
C HIS A 190 8.39 12.25 -1.63
N VAL A 191 8.46 11.27 -2.51
CA VAL A 191 9.67 10.55 -2.86
C VAL A 191 10.01 10.90 -4.31
N PRO A 192 11.03 11.74 -4.55
CA PRO A 192 11.41 12.12 -5.90
C PRO A 192 11.90 10.91 -6.69
N SER A 193 11.69 10.95 -8.00
CA SER A 193 12.37 10.05 -8.92
C SER A 193 13.90 10.15 -8.77
N GLY A 194 14.61 9.03 -8.89
CA GLY A 194 16.06 8.99 -8.65
C GLY A 194 16.70 7.65 -9.00
N GLU A 195 17.99 7.51 -8.65
CA GLU A 195 18.83 6.34 -8.98
C GLU A 195 18.54 5.09 -8.14
N ALA A 196 17.58 5.15 -7.22
CA ALA A 196 17.19 3.99 -6.43
C ALA A 196 16.62 2.91 -7.34
N ASP A 197 17.07 1.66 -7.13
CA ASP A 197 16.41 0.51 -7.73
C ASP A 197 14.98 0.35 -7.17
N ALA A 198 14.20 -0.54 -7.80
CA ALA A 198 12.80 -0.74 -7.43
C ALA A 198 12.62 -1.18 -5.97
N TYR A 199 13.57 -1.93 -5.40
CA TYR A 199 13.49 -2.33 -3.99
C TYR A 199 13.78 -1.14 -3.09
N GLY A 200 14.84 -0.36 -3.36
CA GLY A 200 15.19 0.83 -2.60
C GLY A 200 14.04 1.83 -2.57
N LEU A 201 13.36 2.02 -3.70
CA LEU A 201 12.14 2.81 -3.79
C LEU A 201 11.01 2.22 -2.93
N ALA A 202 10.76 0.91 -3.03
CA ALA A 202 9.75 0.22 -2.24
C ALA A 202 9.96 0.39 -0.73
N ALA A 203 11.18 0.12 -0.24
CA ALA A 203 11.53 0.28 1.16
C ALA A 203 11.41 1.72 1.64
N CYS A 204 11.81 2.69 0.81
CA CYS A 204 11.67 4.11 1.16
C CYS A 204 10.20 4.52 1.35
N VAL A 205 9.34 4.19 0.38
CA VAL A 205 7.91 4.53 0.42
C VAL A 205 7.18 3.80 1.54
N ILE A 206 7.45 2.50 1.72
CA ILE A 206 6.81 1.70 2.77
C ILE A 206 7.19 2.24 4.14
N ARG A 207 8.43 2.69 4.35
CA ARG A 207 8.81 3.38 5.60
C ARG A 207 8.05 4.70 5.82
N ARG A 208 7.75 5.48 4.76
CA ARG A 208 6.91 6.68 4.91
C ARG A 208 5.48 6.31 5.31
N LEU A 209 4.92 5.27 4.69
CA LEU A 209 3.60 4.76 5.05
C LEU A 209 3.59 4.17 6.48
N ASP A 210 4.67 3.52 6.89
CA ASP A 210 4.86 2.99 8.25
C ASP A 210 4.71 4.10 9.30
N ASP A 211 5.36 5.24 9.09
CA ASP A 211 5.27 6.39 9.98
C ASP A 211 3.85 6.97 10.06
N PHE A 212 3.10 6.92 8.96
CA PHE A 212 1.69 7.33 8.94
C PHE A 212 0.80 6.32 9.69
N MET A 213 1.00 5.03 9.46
CA MET A 213 0.18 3.99 10.06
C MET A 213 0.38 3.86 11.57
N LYS A 214 1.53 4.29 12.11
CA LYS A 214 1.78 4.36 13.56
C LYS A 214 0.90 5.39 14.28
N ILE A 215 0.29 6.34 13.57
CA ILE A 215 -0.59 7.36 14.18
C ILE A 215 -1.85 6.72 14.72
N ASP A 216 -2.42 5.80 13.95
CA ASP A 216 -3.57 5.01 14.34
C ASP A 216 -3.41 3.58 13.81
N PRO A 217 -2.68 2.72 14.54
CA PRO A 217 -2.50 1.32 14.14
C PRO A 217 -3.82 0.58 13.97
N ASP A 218 -4.89 1.08 14.60
CA ASP A 218 -6.21 0.47 14.55
C ASP A 218 -6.97 0.78 13.26
N ALA A 219 -6.66 1.91 12.61
CA ALA A 219 -7.22 2.23 11.30
C ALA A 219 -6.66 1.34 10.18
N TRP A 220 -5.58 0.58 10.40
CA TRP A 220 -5.03 -0.31 9.38
C TRP A 220 -5.84 -1.61 9.24
N GLU A 221 -6.48 -1.80 8.08
CA GLU A 221 -7.40 -2.92 7.83
C GLU A 221 -6.69 -4.28 7.72
N LEU A 222 -5.43 -4.28 7.30
CA LEU A 222 -4.66 -5.50 7.07
C LEU A 222 -3.77 -5.88 8.26
N ALA A 223 -3.76 -5.10 9.35
CA ALA A 223 -2.90 -5.33 10.52
C ALA A 223 -2.97 -6.77 11.06
N GLY A 224 -4.15 -7.39 11.03
CA GLY A 224 -4.37 -8.76 11.49
C GLY A 224 -4.00 -9.86 10.48
N LEU A 225 -3.69 -9.53 9.23
CA LEU A 225 -3.43 -10.52 8.16
C LEU A 225 -1.96 -10.86 7.98
N PHE A 226 -1.05 -10.22 8.71
CA PHE A 226 0.37 -10.53 8.66
C PHE A 226 0.72 -11.74 9.52
N THR A 227 0.29 -12.90 9.07
CA THR A 227 0.64 -14.19 9.67
C THR A 227 2.08 -14.59 9.37
N ASP A 228 2.67 -14.09 8.27
CA ASP A 228 4.05 -14.33 7.86
C ASP A 228 4.88 -13.05 7.98
N SER A 229 5.32 -12.71 9.20
CA SER A 229 6.20 -11.58 9.46
C SER A 229 7.43 -12.02 10.25
N HIS A 230 8.62 -11.71 9.74
CA HIS A 230 9.87 -12.05 10.40
C HIS A 230 10.38 -10.85 11.22
N PRO A 231 10.99 -11.07 12.39
CA PRO A 231 11.63 -9.97 13.11
C PRO A 231 12.73 -9.36 12.23
N ILE A 232 12.83 -8.03 12.23
CA ILE A 232 14.01 -7.34 11.68
C ILE A 232 15.12 -7.47 12.72
N ALA A 233 16.32 -7.89 12.30
CA ALA A 233 17.48 -7.90 13.17
C ALA A 233 17.81 -6.46 13.63
N GLU A 234 18.24 -6.28 14.88
CA GLU A 234 18.50 -4.95 15.46
C GLU A 234 19.54 -4.12 14.67
N ASP A 235 20.35 -4.77 13.84
CA ASP A 235 21.38 -4.20 12.99
C ASP A 235 20.97 -4.01 11.52
N TYR A 236 19.68 -4.00 11.19
CA TYR A 236 19.19 -3.86 9.81
C TYR A 236 19.70 -2.63 9.06
N ASP A 237 19.91 -1.52 9.76
CA ASP A 237 20.47 -0.30 9.16
C ASP A 237 21.97 -0.43 8.84
N ALA A 238 22.63 -1.49 9.29
CA ALA A 238 24.00 -1.83 8.90
C ALA A 238 24.02 -2.40 7.47
N GLU A 239 24.82 -1.78 6.61
CA GLU A 239 24.90 -2.09 5.18
C GLU A 239 25.11 -3.59 4.85
N PRO A 240 25.87 -4.40 5.63
CA PRO A 240 25.98 -5.85 5.39
C PRO A 240 24.68 -6.63 5.59
N ALA A 241 23.96 -6.38 6.70
CA ALA A 241 22.70 -7.05 7.04
C ALA A 241 21.59 -6.68 6.03
N ARG A 242 21.57 -5.41 5.62
CA ARG A 242 20.72 -4.92 4.53
C ARG A 242 21.01 -5.64 3.21
N ARG A 243 22.28 -5.84 2.85
CA ARG A 243 22.70 -6.51 1.60
C ARG A 243 22.33 -8.00 1.57
N GLU A 244 22.49 -8.70 2.69
CA GLU A 244 22.14 -10.11 2.80
C GLU A 244 20.63 -10.32 2.73
N LEU A 245 19.84 -9.49 3.42
CA LEU A 245 18.39 -9.49 3.32
C LEU A 245 17.88 -9.05 1.94
N LEU A 246 18.57 -8.14 1.26
CA LEU A 246 18.31 -7.77 -0.13
C LEU A 246 18.51 -8.95 -1.08
N LEU A 247 19.59 -9.72 -0.92
CA LEU A 247 19.86 -10.93 -1.71
C LEU A 247 18.81 -12.02 -1.46
N LEU A 248 18.35 -12.15 -0.22
CA LEU A 248 17.25 -13.03 0.16
C LEU A 248 15.93 -12.55 -0.48
N ALA A 249 15.57 -11.27 -0.33
CA ALA A 249 14.33 -10.67 -0.83
C ALA A 249 14.19 -10.69 -2.36
N GLN A 250 15.29 -10.82 -3.11
CA GLN A 250 15.32 -10.84 -4.56
C GLN A 250 15.14 -12.23 -5.19
N SER A 251 15.12 -13.31 -4.40
CA SER A 251 15.08 -14.68 -4.91
C SER A 251 13.85 -15.47 -4.41
N ASP A 252 12.77 -15.45 -5.21
CA ASP A 252 11.48 -16.12 -4.94
C ASP A 252 11.58 -17.62 -4.56
N VAL A 253 12.70 -18.28 -4.90
CA VAL A 253 12.96 -19.70 -4.61
C VAL A 253 13.89 -19.91 -3.41
N ALA A 254 14.87 -19.02 -3.18
CA ALA A 254 15.85 -19.23 -2.12
C ALA A 254 15.27 -18.94 -0.74
N ILE A 255 14.30 -18.02 -0.63
CA ILE A 255 13.66 -17.66 0.64
C ILE A 255 12.95 -18.86 1.28
N ARG A 256 12.15 -19.62 0.51
CA ARG A 256 11.47 -20.82 1.04
C ARG A 256 12.45 -21.88 1.53
N SER A 257 13.64 -21.96 0.91
CA SER A 257 14.69 -22.92 1.27
C SER A 257 15.54 -22.44 2.46
N ALA A 258 15.87 -21.15 2.52
CA ALA A 258 16.64 -20.53 3.59
C ALA A 258 15.82 -20.40 4.88
N LEU A 259 14.54 -20.05 4.82
CA LEU A 259 13.63 -20.05 5.97
C LEU A 259 13.40 -21.47 6.51
N ARG A 260 13.21 -22.47 5.65
CA ARG A 260 13.17 -23.88 6.08
C ARG A 260 14.49 -24.31 6.72
N SER A 261 15.62 -23.88 6.17
CA SER A 261 16.96 -24.21 6.71
C SER A 261 17.27 -23.50 8.02
N ALA A 262 16.75 -22.29 8.24
CA ALA A 262 16.90 -21.54 9.48
C ALA A 262 15.98 -22.09 10.59
N LEU A 263 14.72 -22.42 10.25
CA LEU A 263 13.78 -23.06 11.17
C LEU A 263 14.17 -24.50 11.52
N ALA A 264 14.83 -25.23 10.61
CA ALA A 264 15.36 -26.58 10.88
C ALA A 264 16.61 -26.59 11.77
N ARG A 265 17.27 -25.43 11.98
CA ARG A 265 18.46 -25.30 12.85
C ARG A 265 18.14 -24.74 14.23
N GLY A 266 16.90 -24.34 14.49
CA GLY A 266 16.39 -24.04 15.82
C GLY A 266 15.89 -25.30 16.50
N GLY A 267 16.77 -25.99 17.23
CA GLY A 267 16.40 -27.04 18.19
C GLY A 267 15.55 -26.49 19.35
N PRO A 268 14.96 -27.38 20.16
CA PRO A 268 13.75 -27.12 20.95
C PRO A 268 14.00 -26.20 22.15
N VAL A 269 12.96 -25.43 22.49
CA VAL A 269 12.54 -25.18 23.88
C VAL A 269 11.08 -25.57 23.99
#